data_AF-A0A965NS90-F1
#
_entry.id   AF-A0A965NS90-F1
#
_cell.length_a   1.000
_cell.length_b   1.000
_cell.length_c   1.000
_cell.angle_alpha   90.00
_cell.angle_beta   90.00
_cell.angle_gamma   90.00
#
_symmetry.space_group_name_H-M   'P 1'
#
loop_
_entity.id
_entity.type
_entity.pdbx_description
1 polymer ?
#
loop_
_entity_poly.entity_id
_entity_poly.type
_entity_poly.pdbx_seq_one_letter_code
_entity_poly.pdbx_strand_id
1 'polypeptide(L)'
;GTVSQLVDSASGIHPRHSKFYIRRVRGDKKDPLTQFLIQQGIPNEPCVYKPDQTIVFSFPQKAPAGITRSDVTPISHLSLWLTYQRHWCEHKPSVTISVEEADWPSVGAWTWENFSQISGVSYLPYDGGTYRQAPYSECTEEEYNELKAKVPTINWEEFKEVTDNVEGAQQLACSAGVCEI
;
A
#
# COMPACT_ATOMS: atom_id res chain seq x y z
N GLY A 1 -0.63 0.30 5.76
CA GLY A 1 -2.01 0.07 5.31
C GLY A 1 -2.75 1.39 5.18
N THR A 2 -4.08 1.38 5.09
CA THR A 2 -4.93 2.58 4.90
C THR A 2 -4.67 3.66 5.95
N VAL A 3 -4.62 3.29 7.24
CA VAL A 3 -4.34 4.24 8.33
C VAL A 3 -2.96 4.89 8.20
N SER A 4 -1.93 4.11 7.87
CA SER A 4 -0.58 4.65 7.64
C SER A 4 -0.54 5.68 6.52
N GLN A 5 -1.40 5.52 5.50
CA GLN A 5 -1.48 6.47 4.41
C GLN A 5 -2.18 7.77 4.81
N LEU A 6 -3.14 7.71 5.74
CA LEU A 6 -3.82 8.91 6.26
C LEU A 6 -2.86 9.80 7.04
N VAL A 7 -1.97 9.21 7.84
CA VAL A 7 -1.05 9.94 8.72
C VAL A 7 0.37 10.05 8.17
N ASP A 8 0.56 9.70 6.90
CA ASP A 8 1.87 9.59 6.23
C ASP A 8 2.94 8.91 7.11
N SER A 9 2.68 7.67 7.52
CA SER A 9 3.62 6.82 8.23
C SER A 9 3.98 5.57 7.43
N ALA A 10 5.11 4.95 7.80
CA ALA A 10 5.44 3.64 7.29
C ALA A 10 4.42 2.59 7.76
N SER A 11 4.25 1.52 6.99
CA SER A 11 3.23 0.51 7.29
C SER A 11 3.72 -0.49 8.32
N GLY A 12 3.38 -0.30 9.60
CA GLY A 12 3.83 -1.19 10.67
C GLY A 12 5.34 -1.20 10.76
N ILE A 13 5.96 -2.38 10.65
CA ILE A 13 7.42 -2.57 10.71
C ILE A 13 8.09 -2.63 9.32
N HIS A 14 7.41 -2.17 8.26
CA HIS A 14 8.00 -2.11 6.92
C HIS A 14 8.76 -0.79 6.73
N PRO A 15 9.89 -0.80 5.98
CA PRO A 15 10.48 0.43 5.48
C PRO A 15 9.55 1.12 4.46
N ARG A 16 9.89 2.35 4.05
CA ARG A 16 9.22 3.02 2.93
C ARG A 16 9.51 2.27 1.62
N HIS A 17 8.59 2.31 0.66
CA HIS A 17 8.74 1.57 -0.59
C HIS A 17 9.99 1.99 -1.37
N SER A 18 10.13 3.29 -1.64
CA SER A 18 11.31 3.91 -2.26
C SER A 18 11.36 5.39 -1.85
N LYS A 19 12.45 6.09 -2.20
CA LYS A 19 12.63 7.54 -1.92
C LYS A 19 11.61 8.36 -2.71
N PHE A 20 11.41 7.99 -3.97
CA PHE A 20 10.39 8.53 -4.86
C PHE A 20 9.62 7.37 -5.47
N TYR A 21 8.30 7.47 -5.46
CA TYR A 21 7.44 6.45 -6.04
C TYR A 21 6.11 7.04 -6.46
N ILE A 22 5.48 6.42 -7.45
CA ILE A 22 4.12 6.71 -7.86
C ILE A 22 3.21 5.75 -7.13
N ARG A 23 2.24 6.30 -6.40
CA ARG A 23 1.15 5.54 -5.79
C ARG A 23 -0.08 5.60 -6.68
N ARG A 24 -0.57 4.44 -7.10
CA ARG A 24 -1.78 4.32 -7.91
C ARG A 24 -2.98 3.96 -7.05
N VAL A 25 -4.09 4.66 -7.26
CA VAL A 25 -5.38 4.40 -6.60
C VAL A 25 -6.42 4.13 -7.67
N ARG A 26 -7.26 3.13 -7.44
CA ARG A 26 -8.36 2.78 -8.36
C ARG A 26 -9.67 3.33 -7.82
N GLY A 27 -10.45 3.93 -8.70
CA GLY A 27 -11.81 4.40 -8.44
C GLY A 27 -12.79 3.84 -9.46
N ASP A 28 -14.02 3.55 -9.04
CA ASP A 28 -15.09 3.20 -9.98
C ASP A 28 -15.47 4.43 -10.79
N LYS A 29 -15.65 4.29 -12.11
CA LYS A 29 -16.02 5.41 -12.98
C LYS A 29 -17.32 6.09 -12.55
N LYS A 30 -18.24 5.39 -11.90
CA LYS A 30 -19.53 5.94 -11.47
C LYS A 30 -19.46 6.65 -10.12
N ASP A 31 -18.36 6.47 -9.39
CA ASP A 31 -18.16 7.05 -8.08
C ASP A 31 -18.04 8.59 -8.18
N PRO A 32 -18.82 9.36 -7.40
CA PRO A 32 -18.79 10.82 -7.46
C PRO A 32 -17.40 11.40 -7.21
N LEU A 33 -16.64 10.83 -6.27
CA LEU A 33 -15.28 11.26 -5.98
C LEU A 33 -14.36 11.02 -7.18
N THR A 34 -14.47 9.86 -7.84
CA THR A 34 -13.72 9.56 -9.06
C THR A 34 -14.03 10.55 -10.18
N GLN A 35 -15.30 10.86 -10.42
CA GLN A 35 -15.68 11.88 -11.41
C GLN A 35 -15.15 13.26 -11.06
N PHE A 36 -15.22 13.63 -9.79
CA PHE A 36 -14.71 14.90 -9.29
C PHE A 36 -13.19 15.02 -9.47
N LEU A 37 -12.40 13.99 -9.12
CA LEU A 37 -10.95 14.01 -9.29
C LEU A 37 -10.53 14.12 -10.77
N ILE A 38 -11.29 13.50 -11.68
CA ILE A 38 -11.09 13.67 -13.13
C ILE A 38 -11.36 15.13 -13.54
N GLN A 39 -12.46 15.72 -13.08
CA GLN A 39 -12.83 17.11 -13.38
C GLN A 39 -11.82 18.13 -12.82
N GLN A 40 -11.30 17.87 -11.63
CA GLN A 40 -10.24 18.68 -11.02
C GLN A 40 -8.91 18.57 -11.78
N GLY A 41 -8.77 17.61 -12.71
CA GLY A 41 -7.59 17.47 -13.56
C GLY A 41 -6.50 16.57 -12.99
N ILE A 42 -6.81 15.70 -12.02
CA ILE A 42 -5.83 14.75 -11.48
C ILE A 42 -5.39 13.78 -12.58
N PRO A 43 -4.07 13.55 -12.80
CA PRO A 43 -3.57 12.60 -13.76
C PRO A 43 -4.19 11.21 -13.57
N ASN A 44 -4.85 10.72 -14.62
CA ASN A 44 -5.58 9.47 -14.57
C ASN A 44 -5.54 8.72 -15.91
N GLU A 45 -5.74 7.40 -15.84
CA GLU A 45 -5.82 6.51 -17.00
C GLU A 45 -6.86 5.39 -16.75
N PRO A 46 -7.44 4.79 -17.80
CA PRO A 46 -8.26 3.59 -17.64
C PRO A 46 -7.47 2.42 -17.02
N CYS A 47 -8.13 1.63 -16.17
CA CYS A 47 -7.51 0.41 -15.65
C CYS A 47 -7.32 -0.61 -16.77
N VAL A 48 -6.10 -1.16 -16.93
CA VAL A 48 -5.77 -2.13 -17.98
C VAL A 48 -6.67 -3.38 -17.91
N TYR A 49 -7.11 -3.78 -16.71
CA TYR A 49 -7.93 -4.98 -16.53
C TYR A 49 -9.44 -4.73 -16.63
N LYS A 50 -9.90 -3.50 -16.36
CA LYS A 50 -11.31 -3.11 -16.39
C LYS A 50 -11.45 -1.67 -16.91
N PRO A 51 -11.07 -1.42 -18.17
CA PRO A 51 -10.96 -0.06 -18.69
C PRO A 51 -12.29 0.68 -18.72
N ASP A 52 -13.40 -0.03 -18.90
CA ASP A 52 -14.74 0.55 -18.99
C ASP A 52 -15.38 0.88 -17.64
N GLN A 53 -14.83 0.34 -16.54
CA GLN A 53 -15.43 0.46 -15.20
C GLN A 53 -14.53 1.22 -14.22
N THR A 54 -13.21 1.16 -14.39
CA THR A 54 -12.28 1.61 -13.37
C THR A 54 -11.27 2.61 -13.93
N ILE A 55 -11.06 3.69 -13.19
CA ILE A 55 -10.02 4.69 -13.44
C ILE A 55 -8.89 4.49 -12.44
N VAL A 56 -7.66 4.72 -12.89
CA VAL A 56 -6.45 4.68 -12.10
C VAL A 56 -5.89 6.09 -12.00
N PHE A 57 -5.81 6.62 -10.79
CA PHE A 57 -5.15 7.88 -10.49
C PHE A 57 -3.71 7.63 -10.08
N SER A 58 -2.80 8.49 -10.51
CA SER A 58 -1.37 8.39 -10.16
C SER A 58 -0.94 9.57 -9.30
N PHE A 59 -0.53 9.29 -8.06
CA PHE A 59 -0.08 10.29 -7.10
C PHE A 59 1.43 10.17 -6.86
N PRO A 60 2.21 11.22 -7.10
CA PRO A 60 3.63 11.21 -6.80
C PRO A 60 3.84 11.26 -5.28
N GLN A 61 4.72 10.42 -4.76
CA GLN A 61 5.03 10.32 -3.33
C GLN A 61 6.53 10.45 -3.11
N LYS A 62 6.91 11.21 -2.07
CA LYS A 62 8.30 11.33 -1.61
C LYS A 62 8.35 10.80 -0.19
N ALA A 63 9.19 9.80 0.07
CA ALA A 63 9.40 9.32 1.42
C ALA A 63 10.11 10.38 2.28
N PRO A 64 9.79 10.48 3.58
CA PRO A 64 10.62 11.23 4.51
C PRO A 64 12.03 10.63 4.59
N ALA A 65 12.97 11.40 5.16
CA ALA A 65 14.32 10.89 5.38
C ALA A 65 14.29 9.61 6.22
N GLY A 66 14.98 8.57 5.77
CA GLY A 66 14.97 7.26 6.40
C GLY A 66 15.36 6.15 5.43
N ILE A 67 15.14 4.91 5.87
CA ILE A 67 15.43 3.70 5.09
C ILE A 67 14.26 3.34 4.16
N THR A 68 14.61 2.84 2.98
CA THR A 68 13.67 2.29 2.00
C THR A 68 13.84 0.78 1.87
N ARG A 69 12.94 0.13 1.15
CA ARG A 69 12.97 -1.31 0.91
C ARG A 69 14.33 -1.78 0.36
N SER A 70 14.95 -0.99 -0.51
CA SER A 70 16.27 -1.24 -1.08
C SER A 70 17.42 -1.29 -0.06
N ASP A 71 17.23 -0.68 1.11
CA ASP A 71 18.27 -0.57 2.14
C ASP A 71 18.24 -1.76 3.13
N VAL A 72 17.28 -2.68 2.96
CA VAL A 72 16.99 -3.74 3.93
C VAL A 72 17.07 -5.09 3.23
N THR A 73 17.99 -5.95 3.68
CA THR A 73 18.06 -7.34 3.19
C THR A 73 16.94 -8.18 3.80
N PRO A 74 16.48 -9.26 3.14
CA PRO A 74 15.42 -10.13 3.66
C PRO A 74 15.71 -10.63 5.08
N ILE A 75 16.95 -11.06 5.34
CA ILE A 75 17.39 -11.56 6.65
C ILE A 75 17.39 -10.46 7.72
N SER A 76 17.79 -9.24 7.37
CA SER A 76 17.75 -8.12 8.31
C SER A 76 16.31 -7.75 8.68
N HIS A 77 15.38 -7.81 7.72
CA HIS A 77 13.97 -7.54 7.97
C HIS A 77 13.33 -8.63 8.84
N LEU A 78 13.67 -9.90 8.59
CA LEU A 78 13.27 -11.04 9.43
C LEU A 78 13.82 -10.95 10.85
N SER A 79 15.06 -10.48 11.01
CA SER A 79 15.66 -10.27 12.33
C SER A 79 14.95 -9.15 13.10
N LEU A 80 14.55 -8.08 12.42
CA LEU A 80 13.71 -7.03 13.00
C LEU A 80 12.36 -7.60 13.43
N TRP A 81 11.69 -8.37 12.55
CA TRP A 81 10.44 -9.04 12.88
C TRP A 81 10.56 -9.92 14.13
N LEU A 82 11.64 -10.70 14.23
CA LEU A 82 11.89 -11.59 15.38
C LEU A 82 12.09 -10.79 16.68
N THR A 83 12.71 -9.63 16.60
CA THR A 83 12.86 -8.70 17.73
C THR A 83 11.50 -8.23 18.23
N TYR A 84 10.63 -7.77 17.33
CA TYR A 84 9.26 -7.38 17.69
C TYR A 84 8.44 -8.55 18.24
N GLN A 85 8.56 -9.74 17.62
CA GLN A 85 7.88 -10.94 18.08
C GLN A 85 8.26 -11.34 19.52
N ARG A 86 9.53 -11.18 19.91
CA ARG A 86 10.03 -11.60 21.23
C ARG A 86 9.83 -10.57 22.32
N HIS A 87 9.79 -9.28 21.96
CA HIS A 87 9.92 -8.20 22.94
C HIS A 87 8.76 -7.20 22.93
N TRP A 88 7.85 -7.27 21.96
CA TRP A 88 6.75 -6.31 21.83
C TRP A 88 5.39 -6.99 21.65
N CYS A 89 5.30 -7.98 20.77
CA CYS A 89 4.02 -8.59 20.43
C CYS A 89 3.71 -9.79 21.34
N GLU A 90 2.55 -9.76 22.00
CA GLU A 90 1.96 -10.97 22.62
C GLU A 90 1.31 -11.89 21.56
N HIS A 91 0.81 -11.28 20.46
CA HIS A 91 0.38 -11.98 19.24
C HIS A 91 1.52 -12.02 18.20
N LYS A 92 1.17 -12.05 16.90
CA LYS A 92 2.11 -12.14 15.79
C LYS A 92 2.18 -10.82 15.01
N PRO A 93 3.37 -10.21 14.85
CA PRO A 93 3.51 -9.07 13.96
C PRO A 93 3.32 -9.53 12.52
N SER A 94 2.48 -8.82 11.77
CA SER A 94 2.32 -9.05 10.33
C SER A 94 3.47 -8.36 9.58
N VAL A 95 4.16 -9.12 8.72
CA VAL A 95 5.20 -8.58 7.84
C VAL A 95 5.23 -9.31 6.51
N THR A 96 5.51 -8.56 5.45
CA THR A 96 5.82 -9.08 4.12
C THR A 96 7.29 -8.82 3.83
N ILE A 97 8.04 -9.89 3.59
CA ILE A 97 9.45 -9.87 3.26
C ILE A 97 9.59 -9.95 1.73
N SER A 98 10.17 -8.92 1.12
CA SER A 98 10.56 -8.95 -0.29
C SER A 98 11.86 -9.72 -0.44
N VAL A 99 11.88 -10.74 -1.30
CA VAL A 99 13.02 -11.66 -1.47
C VAL A 99 13.48 -11.63 -2.93
N GLU A 100 14.77 -11.40 -3.14
CA GLU A 100 15.40 -11.56 -4.46
C GLU A 100 15.71 -13.03 -4.75
N GLU A 101 15.84 -13.40 -6.03
CA GLU A 101 16.04 -14.80 -6.42
C GLU A 101 17.26 -15.45 -5.74
N ALA A 102 18.34 -14.69 -5.59
CA ALA A 102 19.58 -15.15 -4.95
C ALA A 102 19.44 -15.38 -3.43
N ASP A 103 18.45 -14.76 -2.77
CA ASP A 103 18.29 -14.78 -1.32
C ASP A 103 17.40 -15.92 -0.82
N TRP A 104 16.60 -16.55 -1.71
CA TRP A 104 15.67 -17.61 -1.32
C TRP A 104 16.31 -18.74 -0.50
N PRO A 105 17.51 -19.27 -0.85
CA PRO A 105 18.15 -20.31 -0.05
C PRO A 105 18.44 -19.85 1.39
N SER A 106 18.97 -18.64 1.57
CA SER A 106 19.30 -18.09 2.89
C SER A 106 18.04 -17.79 3.70
N VAL A 107 17.00 -17.23 3.07
CA VAL A 107 15.71 -16.97 3.72
C VAL A 107 15.04 -18.27 4.16
N GLY A 108 15.09 -19.32 3.32
CA GLY A 108 14.57 -20.64 3.65
C GLY A 108 15.27 -21.28 4.85
N ALA A 109 16.60 -21.24 4.87
CA ALA A 109 17.40 -21.74 6.00
C ALA A 109 17.06 -21.00 7.30
N TRP A 110 17.03 -19.66 7.26
CA TRP A 110 16.68 -18.84 8.41
C TRP A 110 15.27 -19.14 8.93
N THR A 111 14.32 -19.34 8.00
CA THR A 111 12.93 -19.69 8.33
C THR A 111 12.86 -21.03 9.04
N TRP A 112 13.60 -22.02 8.56
CA TRP A 112 13.65 -23.35 9.17
C TRP A 112 14.26 -23.31 10.58
N GLU A 113 15.35 -22.57 10.77
CA GLU A 113 16.01 -22.42 12.07
C GLU A 113 15.10 -21.75 13.12
N ASN A 114 14.20 -20.87 12.68
CA ASN A 114 13.30 -20.11 13.55
C ASN A 114 11.83 -20.62 13.49
N PHE A 115 11.61 -21.81 12.92
CA PHE A 115 10.28 -22.32 12.58
C PHE A 115 9.31 -22.37 13.78
N SER A 116 9.81 -22.64 14.98
CA SER A 116 9.00 -22.68 16.21
C SER A 116 8.39 -21.33 16.60
N GLN A 117 8.92 -20.22 16.09
CA GLN A 117 8.48 -18.87 16.42
C GLN A 117 7.74 -18.19 15.27
N ILE A 118 8.06 -18.56 14.02
CA ILE A 118 7.54 -17.95 12.80
C ILE A 118 6.04 -18.17 12.65
N SER A 119 5.31 -17.07 12.55
CA SER A 119 3.90 -17.01 12.19
C SER A 119 3.55 -15.56 11.80
N GLY A 120 2.64 -15.36 10.84
CA GLY A 120 2.28 -14.02 10.36
C GLY A 120 3.31 -13.37 9.43
N VAL A 121 4.28 -14.14 8.92
CA VAL A 121 5.26 -13.70 7.91
C VAL A 121 4.79 -14.14 6.53
N SER A 122 4.80 -13.23 5.56
CA SER A 122 4.56 -13.51 4.14
C SER A 122 5.81 -13.22 3.33
N TYR A 123 6.14 -14.08 2.36
CA TYR A 123 7.29 -13.90 1.48
C TYR A 123 6.80 -13.59 0.07
N LEU A 124 7.33 -12.54 -0.55
CA LEU A 124 7.01 -12.16 -1.93
C LEU A 124 8.28 -11.89 -2.73
N PRO A 125 8.30 -12.19 -4.04
CA PRO A 125 9.37 -11.75 -4.93
C PRO A 125 9.58 -10.22 -4.88
N TYR A 126 10.83 -9.77 -4.91
CA TYR A 126 11.18 -8.35 -4.82
C TYR A 126 10.63 -7.51 -5.98
N ASP A 127 10.68 -8.07 -7.20
CA ASP A 127 10.25 -7.42 -8.44
C ASP A 127 8.73 -7.23 -8.54
N GLY A 128 7.95 -7.87 -7.66
CA GLY A 128 6.49 -7.78 -7.65
C GLY A 128 5.84 -8.34 -8.92
N GLY A 129 6.58 -9.04 -9.80
CA GLY A 129 6.08 -9.60 -11.05
C GLY A 129 5.76 -8.56 -12.15
N THR A 130 4.84 -8.91 -13.06
CA THR A 130 4.57 -8.17 -14.32
C THR A 130 3.35 -7.25 -14.26
N TYR A 131 3.02 -6.70 -13.09
CA TYR A 131 1.85 -5.81 -12.96
C TYR A 131 2.07 -4.48 -13.70
N ARG A 132 1.36 -4.30 -14.81
CA ARG A 132 1.44 -3.07 -15.62
C ARG A 132 1.01 -1.81 -14.86
N GLN A 133 0.08 -1.95 -13.91
CA GLN A 133 -0.42 -0.86 -13.06
C GLN A 133 -0.26 -1.23 -11.58
N ALA A 134 0.99 -1.43 -11.15
CA ALA A 134 1.28 -1.72 -9.76
C ALA A 134 0.81 -0.56 -8.85
N PRO A 135 0.26 -0.86 -7.65
CA PRO A 135 -0.18 0.16 -6.70
C PRO A 135 0.95 1.08 -6.23
N TYR A 136 2.17 0.57 -6.19
CA TYR A 136 3.38 1.34 -5.94
C TYR A 136 4.37 1.03 -7.07
N SER A 137 4.98 2.07 -7.62
CA SER A 137 6.05 1.94 -8.60
C SER A 137 7.14 2.93 -8.27
N GLU A 138 8.37 2.43 -8.14
CA GLU A 138 9.55 3.27 -8.00
C GLU A 138 9.70 4.17 -9.23
N CYS A 139 10.14 5.42 -9.02
CA CYS A 139 10.36 6.40 -10.09
C CYS A 139 11.58 7.25 -9.77
N THR A 140 12.10 7.96 -10.76
CA THR A 140 13.18 8.92 -10.52
C THR A 140 12.66 10.22 -9.88
N GLU A 141 13.57 11.07 -9.41
CA GLU A 141 13.20 12.38 -8.86
C GLU A 141 12.63 13.29 -9.96
N GLU A 142 13.12 13.18 -11.19
CA GLU A 142 12.63 13.90 -12.36
C GLU A 142 11.19 13.49 -12.67
N GLU A 143 10.91 12.18 -12.79
CA GLU A 143 9.56 11.66 -13.03
C GLU A 143 8.58 12.08 -11.92
N TYR A 144 9.04 12.05 -10.66
CA TYR A 144 8.27 12.55 -9.52
C TYR A 144 7.91 14.03 -9.69
N ASN A 145 8.88 14.87 -10.03
CA ASN A 145 8.69 16.32 -10.17
C ASN A 145 7.79 16.65 -11.38
N GLU A 146 7.95 15.94 -12.49
CA GLU A 146 7.10 16.08 -13.68
C GLU A 146 5.64 15.74 -13.38
N LEU A 147 5.40 14.61 -12.68
CA LEU A 147 4.05 14.23 -12.30
C LEU A 147 3.46 15.20 -11.27
N LYS A 148 4.26 15.63 -10.29
CA LYS A 148 3.85 16.60 -9.28
C LYS A 148 3.42 17.92 -9.88
N ALA A 149 4.10 18.40 -10.92
CA ALA A 149 3.73 19.62 -11.63
C ALA A 149 2.37 19.49 -12.35
N LYS A 150 1.95 18.27 -12.71
CA LYS A 150 0.66 17.97 -13.34
C LYS A 150 -0.47 17.76 -12.32
N VAL A 151 -0.17 17.62 -11.02
CA VAL A 151 -1.19 17.42 -9.99
C VAL A 151 -1.71 18.80 -9.55
N PRO A 152 -2.98 19.14 -9.83
CA PRO A 152 -3.58 20.40 -9.40
C PRO A 152 -3.85 20.41 -7.89
N THR A 153 -4.01 21.62 -7.34
CA THR A 153 -4.56 21.79 -5.99
C THR A 153 -6.07 21.55 -6.05
N ILE A 154 -6.56 20.56 -5.32
CA ILE A 154 -7.98 20.18 -5.32
C ILE A 154 -8.76 21.15 -4.42
N ASN A 155 -9.82 21.75 -4.94
CA ASN A 155 -10.77 22.51 -4.14
C ASN A 155 -11.86 21.59 -3.60
N TRP A 156 -11.64 21.01 -2.42
CA TRP A 156 -12.60 20.07 -1.81
C TRP A 156 -13.97 20.66 -1.50
N GLU A 157 -14.14 21.99 -1.46
CA GLU A 157 -15.44 22.64 -1.28
C GLU A 157 -16.38 22.48 -2.50
N GLU A 158 -15.82 22.23 -3.67
CA GLU A 158 -16.58 21.96 -4.90
C GLU A 158 -17.12 20.53 -4.94
N PHE A 159 -16.58 19.63 -4.11
CA PHE A 159 -17.05 18.26 -4.05
C PHE A 159 -18.42 18.20 -3.37
N LYS A 160 -19.44 17.80 -4.14
CA LYS A 160 -20.81 17.62 -3.65
C LYS A 160 -21.33 16.26 -4.05
N GLU A 161 -21.63 15.43 -3.06
CA GLU A 161 -22.37 14.20 -3.26
C GLU A 161 -23.86 14.52 -3.16
N VAL A 162 -24.59 14.35 -4.28
CA VAL A 162 -26.03 14.61 -4.33
C VAL A 162 -26.82 13.42 -3.76
N THR A 163 -26.28 12.22 -3.88
CA THR A 163 -26.89 10.98 -3.39
C THR A 163 -25.85 10.20 -2.61
N ASP A 164 -26.13 9.99 -1.32
CA ASP A 164 -25.33 9.12 -0.47
C ASP A 164 -25.67 7.65 -0.79
N ASN A 165 -24.68 6.92 -1.29
CA ASN A 165 -24.80 5.47 -1.55
C ASN A 165 -24.02 4.65 -0.52
N VAL A 166 -23.57 5.26 0.59
CA VAL A 166 -22.76 4.62 1.62
C VAL A 166 -23.66 3.91 2.64
N GLU A 167 -23.63 2.58 2.65
CA GLU A 167 -24.31 1.74 3.65
C GLU A 167 -23.50 1.59 4.97
N GLY A 168 -22.59 2.53 5.27
CA GLY A 168 -21.55 2.37 6.29
C GLY A 168 -22.04 2.29 7.74
N ALA A 169 -23.28 2.69 8.02
CA ALA A 169 -23.85 2.69 9.38
C ALA A 169 -24.88 1.57 9.63
N GLN A 170 -25.24 0.77 8.62
CA GLN A 170 -26.31 -0.23 8.75
C GLN A 170 -25.82 -1.65 9.07
N GLN A 171 -24.52 -1.95 8.92
CA GLN A 171 -23.95 -3.19 9.44
C GLN A 171 -23.57 -3.00 10.92
N LEU A 172 -24.55 -3.16 11.80
CA LEU A 172 -24.29 -3.43 13.21
C LEU A 172 -23.45 -4.70 13.31
N ALA A 173 -22.16 -4.58 13.64
CA ALA A 173 -21.28 -5.73 13.82
C ALA A 173 -21.82 -6.74 14.84
N CYS A 174 -22.60 -6.27 15.82
CA CYS A 174 -23.42 -7.11 16.67
C CYS A 174 -24.72 -6.37 17.01
N SER A 175 -25.84 -6.92 16.54
CA SER A 175 -27.17 -6.62 17.08
C SER A 175 -27.34 -7.48 18.33
N ALA A 176 -27.90 -6.92 19.41
CA ALA A 176 -28.04 -7.60 20.71
C ALA A 176 -28.42 -9.10 20.59
N GLY A 177 -27.43 -9.98 20.74
CA GLY A 177 -27.60 -11.44 20.80
C GLY A 177 -27.18 -12.24 19.57
N VAL A 178 -26.84 -11.64 18.43
CA VAL A 178 -26.35 -12.37 17.24
C VAL A 178 -25.29 -11.55 16.53
N CYS A 179 -24.05 -12.05 16.48
CA CYS A 179 -23.04 -11.55 15.54
C CYS A 179 -23.04 -12.54 14.36
N GLU A 180 -23.18 -12.04 13.13
CA GLU A 180 -22.94 -12.85 11.94
C GLU A 180 -21.43 -13.14 11.85
N ILE A 181 -21.08 -14.42 11.70
CA ILE A 181 -19.70 -14.85 11.40
C ILE A 181 -19.39 -14.51 9.94
#